data_AF-A0A179BTW9-F1
#
_entry.id   AF-A0A179BTW9-F1
#
_cell.length_a   1.000
_cell.length_b   1.000
_cell.length_c   1.000
_cell.angle_alpha   90.00
_cell.angle_beta   90.00
_cell.angle_gamma   90.00
#
_symmetry.space_group_name_H-M   'P 1'
#
loop_
_entity.id
_entity.type
_entity.pdbx_description
1 polymer ?
#
loop_
_entity_poly.entity_id
_entity_poly.type
_entity_poly.pdbx_seq_one_letter_code
_entity_poly.pdbx_strand_id
1 'polypeptide(L)' 'MSKVIAGVKPVVADKDSRKAIYRPIIGALEDSDWDTQDECVGEDEAYDEIYFETYPNDSDD' A
#
# COMPACT_ATOMS: atom_id res chain seq x y z
N MET A 1 -7.65 1.46 -9.45
CA MET A 1 -8.34 1.25 -8.16
C MET A 1 -8.16 -0.17 -7.68
N SER A 2 -7.10 -0.36 -6.88
CA SER A 2 -6.78 -1.64 -6.23
C SER A 2 -7.93 -2.17 -5.38
N LYS A 3 -8.16 -3.48 -5.44
CA LYS A 3 -9.13 -4.18 -4.59
C LYS A 3 -8.73 -4.19 -3.11
N VAL A 4 -7.42 -4.16 -2.83
CA VAL A 4 -6.90 -4.06 -1.46
C VAL A 4 -7.30 -2.72 -0.87
N ILE A 5 -6.99 -1.63 -1.57
CA ILE A 5 -7.30 -0.26 -1.12
C ILE A 5 -8.81 -0.05 -1.02
N ALA A 6 -9.57 -0.50 -2.03
CA ALA A 6 -11.02 -0.40 -2.02
C ALA A 6 -11.67 -1.19 -0.87
N GLY A 7 -11.03 -2.27 -0.39
CA GLY A 7 -11.49 -3.06 0.74
C GLY A 7 -11.19 -2.46 2.11
N VAL A 8 -10.05 -1.77 2.25
CA VAL A 8 -9.56 -1.28 3.56
C VAL A 8 -9.91 0.18 3.80
N LYS A 9 -9.64 1.07 2.83
CA LYS A 9 -9.75 2.52 3.00
C LYS A 9 -11.13 3.01 3.45
N PRO A 10 -12.26 2.50 2.92
CA PRO A 10 -13.59 2.96 3.33
C PRO A 10 -13.99 2.53 4.75
N VAL A 11 -13.37 1.49 5.30
CA VAL A 11 -13.75 0.91 6.61
C VAL A 11 -12.76 1.24 7.73
N VAL A 12 -11.55 1.67 7.40
CA VAL A 12 -10.53 2.11 8.36
C VAL A 12 -10.17 3.57 8.10
N ALA A 13 -10.89 4.48 8.75
CA ALA A 13 -10.72 5.92 8.56
C ALA A 13 -9.36 6.43 9.04
N ASP A 14 -8.83 5.86 10.12
CA ASP A 14 -7.55 6.26 10.71
C ASP A 14 -6.37 5.81 9.86
N LYS A 15 -5.48 6.75 9.52
CA LYS A 15 -4.35 6.52 8.63
C LYS A 15 -3.32 5.58 9.24
N ASP A 16 -2.97 5.77 10.52
CA ASP A 16 -1.97 4.94 11.20
C ASP A 16 -2.43 3.48 11.32
N SER A 17 -3.73 3.28 11.55
CA SER A 17 -4.36 1.96 11.52
C SER A 17 -4.27 1.31 10.14
N ARG A 18 -4.46 2.07 9.04
CA ARG A 18 -4.24 1.56 7.69
C ARG A 18 -2.77 1.21 7.43
N LYS A 19 -1.82 2.04 7.88
CA LYS A 19 -0.37 1.74 7.78
C LYS A 19 -0.05 0.38 8.43
N ALA A 20 -0.61 0.12 9.61
CA ALA A 20 -0.42 -1.15 10.32
C ALA A 20 -0.98 -2.36 9.55
N ILE A 21 -2.07 -2.17 8.78
CA ILE A 21 -2.67 -3.21 7.93
C ILE A 21 -1.87 -3.41 6.64
N TYR A 22 -1.44 -2.33 5.98
CA TYR A 22 -0.77 -2.42 4.68
C TYR A 22 0.67 -2.91 4.77
N ARG A 23 1.38 -2.64 5.87
CA ARG A 23 2.78 -3.11 6.04
C ARG A 23 2.97 -4.62 5.80
N PRO A 24 2.23 -5.54 6.45
CA PRO A 24 2.36 -6.96 6.15
C PRO A 24 1.82 -7.36 4.76
N ILE A 25 0.92 -6.57 4.17
CA ILE A 25 0.39 -6.84 2.82
C ILE A 25 1.46 -6.53 1.76
N ILE A 26 2.13 -5.38 1.87
CA ILE A 26 3.22 -4.99 0.95
C ILE A 26 4.30 -6.08 0.90
N GLY A 27 4.75 -6.58 2.05
CA GLY A 27 5.72 -7.68 2.08
C GLY A 27 5.20 -8.97 1.43
N ALA A 28 3.91 -9.28 1.54
CA ALA A 28 3.33 -10.46 0.89
C ALA A 28 3.18 -10.30 -0.63
N LEU A 29 2.90 -9.08 -1.11
CA LEU A 29 2.78 -8.77 -2.52
C LEU A 29 4.15 -8.73 -3.21
N GLU A 30 5.18 -8.19 -2.57
CA GLU A 30 6.58 -8.25 -3.04
C GLU A 30 7.01 -9.68 -3.39
N ASP A 31 6.62 -10.66 -2.58
CA ASP A 31 6.99 -12.05 -2.76
C ASP A 31 6.22 -12.77 -3.87
N SER A 32 5.07 -12.24 -4.32
CA SER A 32 4.13 -13.04 -5.11
C SER A 32 3.32 -12.33 -6.20
N ASP A 33 3.10 -11.02 -6.11
CA ASP A 33 2.19 -10.28 -7.00
C ASP A 33 2.53 -8.78 -7.04
N TRP A 34 3.53 -8.43 -7.86
CA TRP A 34 3.92 -7.04 -8.12
C TRP A 34 2.87 -6.25 -8.91
N ASP A 35 2.04 -6.91 -9.72
CA ASP A 35 0.96 -6.23 -10.45
C ASP A 35 -0.05 -5.64 -9.45
N THR A 36 -0.48 -6.44 -8.47
CA THR A 36 -1.36 -5.96 -7.40
C THR A 36 -0.66 -4.91 -6.53
N GLN A 37 0.66 -5.02 -6.31
CA GLN A 37 1.45 -4.04 -5.58
C GLN A 37 1.40 -2.66 -6.28
N ASP A 38 1.69 -2.61 -7.58
CA ASP A 38 1.67 -1.39 -8.38
C ASP A 38 0.26 -0.78 -8.45
N GLU A 39 -0.78 -1.61 -8.56
CA GLU A 39 -2.18 -1.14 -8.54
C GLU A 39 -2.57 -0.43 -7.23
N CYS A 40 -1.86 -0.66 -6.13
CA CYS A 40 -2.10 -0.02 -4.84
C CYS A 40 -1.42 1.35 -4.71
N VAL A 41 -0.31 1.57 -5.41
CA VAL A 41 0.48 2.81 -5.31
C VAL A 41 -0.32 3.99 -5.89
N GLY A 42 -0.38 5.09 -5.14
CA GLY A 42 -1.09 6.33 -5.47
C GLY A 42 -2.59 6.33 -5.13
N GLU A 43 -3.14 5.23 -4.60
CA GLU A 43 -4.57 5.11 -4.27
C GLU A 43 -4.88 5.42 -2.78
N ASP A 44 -3.89 5.27 -1.88
CA ASP A 44 -4.02 5.58 -0.45
C ASP A 44 -2.69 6.05 0.15
N GLU A 45 -2.69 7.25 0.73
CA GLU A 45 -1.54 7.83 1.41
C GLU A 45 -0.92 6.93 2.48
N ALA A 46 -1.70 6.07 3.14
CA ALA A 46 -1.18 5.14 4.14
C ALA A 46 -0.40 3.99 3.50
N TYR A 47 -0.80 3.56 2.30
CA TYR A 47 -0.08 2.54 1.54
C TYR A 47 1.21 3.14 0.99
N ASP A 48 1.10 4.31 0.34
CA ASP A 48 2.21 5.03 -0.28
C ASP A 48 3.33 5.33 0.71
N GLU A 49 3.00 5.80 1.92
CA GLU A 49 4.03 6.05 2.94
C GLU A 49 4.82 4.79 3.31
N ILE A 50 4.15 3.64 3.46
CA ILE A 50 4.85 2.40 3.78
C ILE A 50 5.62 1.88 2.56
N TYR A 51 5.04 2.00 1.37
CA TYR A 51 5.69 1.61 0.12
C TYR A 51 7.00 2.38 -0.08
N PHE A 52 6.98 3.71 0.01
CA PHE A 52 8.18 4.55 -0.16
C PHE A 52 9.16 4.48 1.02
N GLU A 53 8.70 4.18 2.25
CA GLU A 53 9.58 3.80 3.36
C GLU A 53 10.37 2.52 3.02
N THR A 54 9.78 1.60 2.24
CA THR A 54 10.37 0.30 1.86
C THR A 54 11.21 0.40 0.58
N TYR A 55 10.74 1.17 -0.40
CA TYR A 55 11.36 1.37 -1.73
C TYR A 55 11.62 2.87 -1.98
N PRO A 56 12.59 3.48 -1.29
CA PRO A 56 12.82 4.93 -1.36
C PRO A 56 13.32 5.44 -2.72
N ASN A 57 13.74 4.54 -3.62
CA ASN A 57 14.17 4.93 -4.97
C ASN A 57 13.02 4.95 -5.99
N ASP A 58 11.84 4.41 -5.64
CA ASP A 58 10.67 4.37 -6.53
C ASP A 58 9.82 5.65 -6.43
N SER A 59 10.17 6.59 -5.55
CA SER A 59 9.46 7.86 -5.39
C SER A 59 9.90 8.96 -6.37
N ASP A 60 10.88 8.68 -7.25
CA ASP A 60 11.61 9.68 -8.04
C ASP A 60 11.28 9.69 -9.56
N ASP A 61 10.19 9.04 -10.00
CA ASP A 61 9.73 9.04 -11.42
C ASP A 61 8.42 9.82 -11.63
#